data_AF-A0A482YYV3-F1
#
_entry.id   AF-A0A482YYV3-F1
#
_cell.length_a   1.000
_cell.length_b   1.000
_cell.length_c   1.000
_cell.angle_alpha   90.00
_cell.angle_beta   90.00
_cell.angle_gamma   90.00
#
_symmetry.space_group_name_H-M   'P 1'
#
loop_
_entity.id
_entity.type
_entity.pdbx_description
1 polymer ?
#
loop_
_entity_poly.entity_id
_entity_poly.type
_entity_poly.pdbx_seq_one_letter_code
_entity_poly.pdbx_strand_id
1 'polypeptide(L)'
;MSKDFTYDIIIRSWRLGEQEMPMQRKTIAVTEQQESWIRSQIDTGKYDNDSEYLRELIRLDQEHKNKIAMLRSALIEGEKSGVTDRSMADILNDAKERHGISV
;
A
#
# COMPACT_ATOMS: atom_id res chain seq x y z
N MET A 1 5.86 -8.07 -34.71
CA MET A 1 6.24 -9.33 -34.05
C MET A 1 6.49 -8.99 -32.59
N SER A 2 5.49 -9.21 -31.72
CA SER A 2 5.59 -8.88 -30.29
C SER A 2 6.70 -9.73 -29.68
N LYS A 3 7.69 -9.09 -29.05
CA LYS A 3 8.67 -9.80 -28.23
C LYS A 3 8.03 -9.95 -26.86
N ASP A 4 7.58 -11.16 -26.56
CA ASP A 4 7.04 -11.47 -25.25
C ASP A 4 8.20 -11.59 -24.27
N PHE A 5 8.40 -10.56 -23.44
CA PHE A 5 9.44 -10.57 -22.42
C PHE A 5 8.93 -11.24 -21.15
N THR A 6 9.72 -12.17 -20.62
CA THR A 6 9.33 -13.15 -19.60
C THR A 6 10.18 -12.94 -18.35
N TYR A 7 9.55 -12.61 -17.22
CA TYR A 7 10.26 -12.27 -15.96
C TYR A 7 9.92 -13.20 -14.82
N ASP A 8 10.93 -13.53 -14.01
CA ASP A 8 10.74 -14.20 -12.73
C ASP A 8 10.49 -13.17 -11.62
N ILE A 9 9.29 -13.16 -11.06
CA ILE A 9 9.01 -12.47 -9.80
C ILE A 9 9.08 -13.47 -8.66
N ILE A 10 9.91 -13.14 -7.67
CA ILE A 10 9.95 -13.77 -6.36
C ILE A 10 8.94 -13.05 -5.46
N ILE A 11 7.88 -13.71 -5.03
CA ILE A 11 6.89 -13.11 -4.10
C ILE A 11 7.05 -13.77 -2.73
N ARG A 12 7.20 -12.96 -1.66
CA ARG A 12 7.10 -13.46 -0.27
C ARG A 12 5.63 -13.44 0.17
N SER A 13 5.18 -14.53 0.78
CA SER A 13 3.88 -14.64 1.44
C SER A 13 4.05 -14.51 2.96
N TRP A 14 3.14 -13.81 3.63
CA TRP A 14 3.15 -13.61 5.09
C TRP A 14 3.09 -14.94 5.85
N ARG A 15 3.78 -15.01 7.00
CA ARG A 15 3.94 -16.19 7.86
C ARG A 15 2.87 -16.19 8.97
N LEU A 16 2.03 -17.22 9.02
CA LEU A 16 1.29 -17.62 10.22
C LEU A 16 1.91 -18.93 10.72
N GLY A 17 2.59 -18.91 11.87
CA GLY A 17 3.27 -20.09 12.43
C GLY A 17 4.71 -20.31 11.92
N GLU A 18 5.49 -21.06 12.68
CA GLU A 18 6.95 -21.26 12.63
C GLU A 18 7.50 -21.93 11.35
N GLN A 19 6.75 -21.92 10.24
CA GLN A 19 7.20 -22.40 8.93
C GLN A 19 7.72 -21.25 8.06
N GLU A 20 8.96 -21.40 7.58
CA GLU A 20 9.42 -20.67 6.40
C GLU A 20 8.66 -21.18 5.17
N MET A 21 7.69 -20.37 4.71
CA MET A 21 7.05 -20.59 3.42
C MET A 21 8.08 -20.40 2.30
N PRO A 22 8.20 -21.37 1.37
CA PRO A 22 9.17 -21.27 0.29
C PRO A 22 8.84 -20.11 -0.64
N MET A 23 9.90 -19.44 -1.07
CA MET A 23 9.87 -18.41 -2.08
C MET A 23 9.25 -18.95 -3.38
N GLN A 24 8.15 -18.35 -3.83
CA GLN A 24 7.49 -18.79 -5.07
C GLN A 24 7.99 -17.97 -6.25
N ARG A 25 8.49 -18.66 -7.28
CA ARG A 25 8.83 -18.07 -8.58
C ARG A 25 7.58 -18.01 -9.45
N LYS A 26 7.28 -16.83 -9.98
CA LYS A 26 6.22 -16.65 -10.97
C LYS A 26 6.78 -16.03 -12.23
N THR A 27 6.37 -16.58 -13.36
CA THR A 27 6.74 -16.06 -14.67
C THR A 27 5.61 -15.18 -15.20
N ILE A 28 5.92 -13.92 -15.55
CA ILE A 28 4.94 -12.96 -16.08
C ILE A 28 5.36 -12.44 -17.46
N ALA A 29 4.38 -12.17 -18.31
CA ALA A 29 4.57 -11.46 -19.57
C ALA A 29 4.28 -9.97 -19.35
N VAL A 30 5.12 -9.10 -19.91
CA VAL A 30 4.94 -7.64 -19.87
C VAL A 30 5.06 -7.07 -21.28
N THR A 31 4.49 -5.89 -21.48
CA THR A 31 4.61 -5.17 -22.74
C THR A 31 6.01 -4.57 -22.92
N GLU A 32 6.40 -4.28 -24.15
CA GLU A 32 7.68 -3.61 -24.44
C GLU A 32 7.81 -2.25 -23.72
N GLN A 33 6.71 -1.52 -23.58
CA GLN A 33 6.68 -0.27 -22.83
C GLN A 33 6.95 -0.48 -21.34
N GLN A 34 6.37 -1.54 -20.74
CA GLN A 34 6.60 -1.88 -19.34
C GLN A 34 8.05 -2.33 -19.13
N GLU A 35 8.62 -3.09 -20.05
CA GLU A 35 10.03 -3.48 -20.00
C GLU A 35 10.96 -2.27 -20.03
N SER A 36 10.76 -1.37 -20.99
CA SER A 36 11.53 -0.13 -21.08
C SER A 36 11.45 0.70 -19.79
N TRP A 37 10.26 0.76 -19.19
CA TRP A 37 10.07 1.41 -17.90
C TRP A 37 10.85 0.70 -16.78
N ILE A 38 10.73 -0.63 -16.64
CA ILE A 38 11.43 -1.41 -15.62
C ILE A 38 12.94 -1.16 -15.72
N ARG A 39 13.51 -1.27 -16.92
CA ARG A 39 14.94 -1.00 -17.16
C ARG A 39 15.35 0.40 -16.72
N SER A 40 14.55 1.42 -17.07
CA SER A 40 14.86 2.80 -16.67
C SER A 40 14.97 2.96 -15.15
N GLN A 41 14.23 2.16 -14.37
CA GLN A 41 14.30 2.19 -12.91
C GLN A 41 15.55 1.48 -12.39
N ILE A 42 15.97 0.38 -13.03
CA ILE A 42 17.22 -0.31 -12.70
C ILE A 42 18.42 0.59 -13.02
N ASP A 43 18.40 1.27 -14.18
CA ASP A 43 19.47 2.16 -14.63
C ASP A 43 19.69 3.37 -13.69
N THR A 44 18.69 3.73 -12.87
CA THR A 44 18.89 4.74 -11.81
C THR A 44 19.80 4.28 -10.68
N GLY A 45 20.10 2.98 -10.60
CA GLY A 45 20.84 2.35 -9.51
C GLY A 45 20.02 2.16 -8.22
N LYS A 46 18.71 2.44 -8.26
CA LYS A 46 17.83 2.29 -7.09
C LYS A 46 17.49 0.84 -6.76
N TYR A 47 17.54 -0.05 -7.75
CA TYR A 47 17.21 -1.47 -7.61
C TYR A 47 18.26 -2.31 -8.33
N ASP A 48 18.58 -3.47 -7.77
CA ASP A 48 19.61 -4.37 -8.32
C ASP A 48 19.09 -5.19 -9.51
N ASN A 49 17.78 -5.43 -9.57
CA ASN A 49 17.14 -6.23 -10.62
C ASN A 49 15.62 -5.98 -10.73
N ASP A 50 15.05 -6.46 -11.83
CA ASP A 50 13.63 -6.35 -12.15
C ASP A 50 12.73 -6.93 -11.06
N SER A 51 13.09 -8.10 -10.50
CA SER A 51 12.30 -8.76 -9.45
C SER A 51 12.23 -7.93 -8.17
N GLU A 52 13.24 -7.12 -7.87
CA GLU A 52 13.23 -6.19 -6.75
C GLU A 52 12.29 -5.02 -6.99
N TYR A 53 12.39 -4.40 -8.16
CA TYR A 53 11.50 -3.31 -8.52
C TYR A 53 10.03 -3.76 -8.58
N LEU A 54 9.76 -4.93 -9.17
CA LEU A 54 8.40 -5.48 -9.25
C LEU A 54 7.83 -5.84 -7.88
N ARG A 55 8.66 -6.32 -6.94
CA ARG A 55 8.24 -6.55 -5.54
C ARG A 55 7.86 -5.24 -4.85
N GLU A 56 8.64 -4.19 -5.05
CA GLU A 56 8.35 -2.88 -4.48
C GLU A 56 7.03 -2.31 -5.04
N LEU A 57 6.79 -2.46 -6.35
CA LEU A 57 5.50 -2.07 -6.95
C LEU A 57 4.30 -2.79 -6.32
N ILE A 58 4.43 -4.09 -6.04
CA ILE A 58 3.38 -4.85 -5.35
C ILE A 58 3.17 -4.31 -3.93
N ARG A 59 4.26 -3.99 -3.20
CA ARG A 59 4.18 -3.43 -1.85
C ARG A 59 3.48 -2.08 -1.84
N LEU A 60 3.79 -1.22 -2.80
CA LEU A 60 3.17 0.10 -2.95
C LEU A 60 1.67 -0.01 -3.28
N ASP A 61 1.29 -0.94 -4.16
CA ASP A 61 -0.13 -1.20 -4.46
C ASP A 61 -0.90 -1.69 -3.22
N GLN A 62 -0.32 -2.62 -2.46
CA GLN A 62 -0.91 -3.10 -1.20
C GLN A 62 -1.07 -1.96 -0.19
N GLU A 63 -0.03 -1.15 0.01
CA GLU A 63 -0.06 -0.03 0.93
C GLU A 63 -1.13 1.00 0.54
N HIS A 64 -1.22 1.33 -0.74
CA HIS A 64 -2.22 2.26 -1.27
C HIS A 64 -3.64 1.73 -1.08
N LYS A 65 -3.89 0.45 -1.41
CA LYS A 65 -5.20 -0.19 -1.20
C LYS A 65 -5.59 -0.23 0.28
N ASN A 66 -4.64 -0.52 1.16
CA ASN A 66 -4.87 -0.52 2.60
C ASN A 66 -5.25 0.88 3.10
N LYS A 67 -4.54 1.94 2.67
CA LYS A 67 -4.88 3.33 3.02
C LYS A 67 -6.29 3.71 2.58
N ILE A 68 -6.66 3.35 1.34
CA ILE A 68 -8.02 3.59 0.83
C ILE A 68 -9.07 2.82 1.64
N ALA A 69 -8.81 1.55 1.96
CA ALA A 69 -9.72 0.74 2.76
C ALA A 69 -9.92 1.32 4.16
N MET A 70 -8.85 1.75 4.83
CA MET A 70 -8.90 2.41 6.13
C MET A 70 -9.72 3.71 6.06
N LEU A 71 -9.46 4.56 5.07
CA LEU A 71 -10.19 5.81 4.89
C LEU A 71 -11.70 5.55 4.69
N ARG A 72 -12.05 4.60 3.82
CA ARG A 72 -13.45 4.23 3.58
C ARG A 72 -14.13 3.71 4.84
N SER A 73 -13.42 2.89 5.63
CA SER A 73 -13.95 2.38 6.89
C SER A 73 -14.24 3.52 7.87
N ALA A 74 -13.31 4.48 8.02
CA ALA A 74 -13.48 5.63 8.89
C ALA A 74 -14.64 6.54 8.45
N LEU A 75 -14.82 6.73 7.14
CA LEU A 75 -15.96 7.48 6.60
C LEU A 75 -17.29 6.78 6.89
N ILE A 76 -17.39 5.47 6.66
CA ILE A 76 -18.59 4.70 6.96
C ILE A 76 -18.92 4.72 8.45
N GLU A 77 -17.91 4.63 9.32
CA GLU A 77 -18.09 4.76 10.76
C GLU A 77 -18.64 6.15 11.13
N GLY A 78 -18.07 7.21 10.56
CA GLY A 78 -18.55 8.58 10.74
C GLY A 78 -20.00 8.77 10.26
N GLU A 79 -20.35 8.29 9.07
CA GLU A 79 -21.71 8.35 8.53
C GLU A 79 -22.71 7.59 9.40
N LYS A 80 -22.33 6.42 9.92
CA LYS A 80 -23.17 5.61 10.81
C LYS A 80 -23.28 6.17 12.22
N SER A 81 -22.31 6.99 12.66
CA SER A 81 -22.35 7.64 13.98
C SER A 81 -23.46 8.68 14.10
N GLY A 82 -24.06 9.08 12.97
CA GLY A 82 -25.12 10.08 12.92
C GLY A 82 -24.58 11.51 12.93
N VAL A 83 -25.50 12.47 12.74
CA VAL A 83 -25.15 13.90 12.77
C VAL A 83 -25.20 14.39 14.21
N THR A 84 -24.19 15.15 14.61
CA THR A 84 -24.15 15.80 15.93
C THR A 84 -24.58 17.26 15.81
N ASP A 85 -25.32 17.73 16.81
CA ASP A 85 -25.65 19.16 16.96
C ASP A 85 -24.56 19.96 17.68
N ARG A 86 -23.45 19.30 18.06
CA ARG A 86 -22.33 19.95 18.76
C ARG A 86 -21.69 21.00 17.87
N SER A 87 -21.48 22.18 18.42
CA SER A 87 -20.70 23.23 17.75
C SER A 87 -19.20 22.92 17.81
N MET A 88 -18.43 23.60 16.96
CA MET A 88 -16.96 23.52 17.01
C MET A 88 -16.40 23.93 18.38
N ALA A 89 -17.05 24.89 19.06
CA ALA A 89 -16.65 25.32 20.41
C ALA A 89 -16.86 24.21 21.44
N ASP A 90 -17.99 23.50 21.36
CA ASP A 90 -18.29 22.36 22.26
C ASP A 90 -17.30 21.22 22.07
N ILE A 91 -16.88 20.96 20.82
CA ILE A 91 -15.88 19.94 20.50
C ILE A 91 -14.50 20.35 21.04
N LEU A 92 -14.12 21.62 20.86
CA LEU A 92 -12.83 22.14 21.31
C LEU A 92 -12.72 22.13 22.84
N ASN A 93 -13.76 22.55 23.56
CA ASN A 93 -13.76 22.59 25.03
C ASN A 93 -13.64 21.18 25.62
N ASP A 94 -14.43 20.23 25.10
CA ASP A 94 -14.34 18.81 25.48
C ASP A 94 -12.97 18.19 25.17
N ALA A 95 -12.32 18.56 24.06
CA ALA A 95 -10.96 18.12 23.77
C ALA A 95 -9.94 18.70 24.77
N LYS A 96 -10.07 19.98 25.12
CA LYS A 96 -9.22 20.65 26.12
C LYS A 96 -9.37 20.05 27.51
N GLU A 97 -10.60 19.77 27.93
CA GLU A 97 -10.91 19.08 29.20
C GLU A 97 -10.28 17.69 29.24
N ARG A 98 -10.43 16.89 28.18
CA ARG A 98 -9.82 15.55 28.08
C ARG A 98 -8.29 15.56 28.16
N HIS A 99 -7.64 16.63 27.70
CA HIS A 99 -6.18 16.76 27.69
C HIS A 99 -5.63 17.66 28.81
N GLY A 100 -6.47 18.11 29.74
CA GLY A 100 -6.04 18.90 30.90
C GLY A 100 -5.48 20.29 30.56
N ILE A 101 -5.80 20.82 29.37
CA ILE A 101 -5.39 22.16 28.94
C ILE A 101 -6.50 23.11 29.40
N SER A 102 -6.37 23.67 30.61
CA SER A 102 -7.43 24.49 31.20
C SER A 102 -7.84 25.65 30.27
N VAL A 103 -9.16 25.78 30.07
CA VAL A 103 -9.83 27.04 29.72
C VAL A 103 -9.85 27.94 30.95
#